data_AF-A0A090WH63-F1
#
_entry.id   AF-A0A090WH63-F1
#
_cell.length_a   1.000
_cell.length_b   1.000
_cell.length_c   1.000
_cell.angle_alpha   90.00
_cell.angle_beta   90.00
_cell.angle_gamma   90.00
#
_symmetry.space_group_name_H-M   'P 1'
#
loop_
_entity.id
_entity.type
_entity.pdbx_description
1 polymer ?
#
loop_
_entity_poly.entity_id
_entity_poly.type
_entity_poly.pdbx_seq_one_letter_code
_entity_poly.pdbx_strand_id
1 'polypeptide(L)'
;MLLGAFLIGYLFGNQKDEKQVVNDKVKQVVAQVREVERKLDRVEKRVEISDLSEPGQVRAMKTRDRTGKLSDDAKTEIVESVLDLEFIGKGNPLRPDDFQKIVGIGPFVEEKLKSIGINSYEQLSKLRDQDTEAITTLIEFFPGRIHRDDWKGQAAALLKLKNKEK
;
A
#
# COMPACT_ATOMS: atom_id res chain seq x y z
N MET A 1 52.83 19.15 68.77
CA MET A 1 52.32 20.04 67.70
C MET A 1 52.30 19.26 66.39
N LEU A 2 51.20 18.58 66.03
CA LEU A 2 51.20 17.65 64.87
C LEU A 2 49.78 17.35 64.32
N LEU A 3 48.87 18.34 64.28
CA LEU A 3 47.50 18.14 63.76
C LEU A 3 47.03 19.23 62.78
N GLY A 4 47.90 20.15 62.36
CA GLY A 4 47.53 21.27 61.47
C GLY A 4 47.76 21.04 59.97
N ALA A 5 48.47 19.98 59.57
CA ALA A 5 48.91 19.81 58.19
C ALA A 5 48.02 18.92 57.30
N PHE A 6 47.04 18.20 57.87
CA PHE A 6 46.28 17.20 57.12
C PHE A 6 44.98 17.73 56.49
N LEU A 7 44.44 18.86 56.97
CA LEU A 7 43.16 19.41 56.48
C LEU A 7 43.27 20.22 55.18
N ILE A 8 44.45 20.79 54.88
CA ILE A 8 44.65 21.58 53.64
C ILE A 8 44.83 20.66 52.41
N GLY A 9 45.40 19.46 52.60
CA GLY A 9 45.57 18.48 51.52
C GLY A 9 44.25 17.85 51.04
N TYR A 10 43.27 17.68 51.92
CA TYR A 10 41.98 17.07 51.59
C TYR A 10 41.11 17.97 50.69
N LEU A 11 41.18 19.29 50.88
CA LEU A 11 40.36 20.24 50.12
C LEU A 11 40.92 20.54 48.71
N PHE A 12 42.23 20.39 48.51
CA PHE A 12 42.87 20.54 47.19
C PHE A 12 43.02 19.21 46.41
N GLY A 13 42.80 18.06 47.04
CA GLY A 13 42.95 16.74 46.42
C GLY A 13 41.89 16.39 45.38
N ASN A 14 40.71 17.03 45.43
CA ASN A 14 39.55 16.60 44.63
C ASN A 14 39.31 17.45 43.35
N GLN A 15 40.11 18.49 43.08
CA GLN A 15 39.92 19.37 41.92
C GLN A 15 40.61 18.87 40.63
N LYS A 16 41.61 18.00 40.73
CA LYS A 16 42.35 17.48 39.57
C LYS A 16 41.58 16.39 38.83
N ASP A 17 40.87 15.54 39.58
CA ASP A 17 40.10 14.43 39.02
C ASP A 17 38.87 14.92 38.25
N GLU A 18 38.20 15.99 38.70
CA GLU A 18 37.04 16.56 38.01
C GLU A 18 37.40 17.13 36.63
N LYS A 19 38.53 17.83 36.50
CA LYS A 19 38.99 18.36 35.20
C LYS A 19 39.33 17.27 34.19
N GLN A 20 39.86 16.14 34.68
CA GLN A 20 40.18 14.99 33.85
C GLN A 20 38.91 14.27 33.38
N VAL A 21 37.96 14.06 34.30
CA VAL A 21 36.64 13.48 33.99
C VAL A 21 35.85 14.36 33.02
N VAL A 22 35.91 15.69 33.16
CA VAL A 22 35.28 16.62 32.21
C VAL A 22 35.94 16.52 30.83
N ASN A 23 37.26 16.47 30.75
CA ASN A 23 37.97 16.31 29.47
C ASN A 23 37.63 14.97 28.78
N ASP A 24 37.48 13.90 29.53
CA ASP A 24 37.15 12.58 28.98
C ASP A 24 35.70 12.53 28.50
N LYS A 25 34.76 13.15 29.23
CA LYS A 25 33.38 13.35 28.77
C LYS A 25 33.32 14.20 27.51
N VAL A 26 34.09 15.29 27.43
CA VAL A 26 34.17 16.15 26.25
C VAL A 26 34.70 15.36 25.04
N LYS A 27 35.75 14.55 25.21
CA LYS A 27 36.25 13.67 24.14
C LYS A 27 35.20 12.67 23.67
N GLN A 28 34.44 12.09 24.60
CA GLN A 28 33.37 11.15 24.27
C GLN A 28 32.25 11.81 23.48
N VAL A 29 31.79 12.99 23.90
CA VAL A 29 30.75 13.76 23.19
C VAL A 29 31.24 14.19 21.80
N VAL A 30 32.49 14.66 21.69
CA VAL A 30 33.08 15.02 20.38
C VAL A 30 33.19 13.81 19.46
N ALA A 31 33.51 12.63 19.98
CA ALA A 31 33.54 11.39 19.20
C ALA A 31 32.13 11.00 18.71
N GLN A 32 31.11 11.15 19.55
CA GLN A 32 29.71 10.92 19.20
C GLN A 32 29.22 11.89 18.13
N VAL A 33 29.51 13.20 18.27
CA VAL A 33 29.16 14.23 17.28
C VAL A 33 29.79 13.92 15.92
N ARG A 34 31.09 13.55 15.88
CA ARG A 34 31.76 13.11 14.65
C ARG A 34 31.15 11.86 14.03
N GLU A 35 30.60 10.94 14.83
CA GLU A 35 29.91 9.77 14.30
C GLU A 35 28.55 10.15 13.68
N VAL A 36 27.82 11.05 14.32
CA VAL A 36 26.55 11.59 13.81
C VAL A 36 26.77 12.38 12.52
N GLU A 37 27.79 13.24 12.46
CA GLU A 37 28.16 13.98 11.24
C GLU A 37 28.50 13.03 10.09
N ARG A 38 29.27 11.96 10.35
CA ARG A 38 29.58 10.93 9.33
C ARG A 38 28.35 10.15 8.87
N LYS A 39 27.34 9.96 9.73
CA LYS A 39 26.07 9.33 9.37
C LYS A 39 25.21 10.29 8.54
N LEU A 40 25.22 11.58 8.86
CA LEU A 40 24.51 12.62 8.11
C LEU A 40 25.06 12.74 6.68
N ASP A 41 26.39 12.76 6.52
CA ASP A 41 27.08 12.82 5.23
C ASP A 41 26.80 11.58 4.35
N ARG A 42 26.56 10.42 4.97
CA ARG A 42 26.15 9.18 4.28
C ARG A 42 24.67 9.12 3.90
N VAL A 43 23.81 9.83 4.63
CA VAL A 43 22.39 9.96 4.31
C VAL A 43 22.22 10.96 3.17
N GLU A 44 22.93 12.08 3.22
CA GLU A 44 22.92 13.11 2.17
C GLU A 44 23.47 12.57 0.85
N LYS A 45 24.52 11.74 0.90
CA LYS A 45 25.12 11.11 -0.28
C LYS A 45 24.35 9.90 -0.83
N ARG A 46 23.18 9.55 -0.28
CA ARG A 46 22.33 8.43 -0.75
C ARG A 46 21.06 8.90 -1.46
N VAL A 47 20.89 10.20 -1.68
CA VAL A 47 19.79 10.75 -2.49
C VAL A 47 20.35 11.75 -3.49
N GLU A 48 21.25 11.30 -4.35
CA GLU A 48 21.43 11.98 -5.64
C GLU A 48 20.18 11.68 -6.48
N ILE A 49 19.31 12.68 -6.60
CA ILE A 49 18.02 12.63 -7.34
C ILE A 49 18.26 12.46 -8.86
N SER A 50 19.51 12.35 -9.32
CA SER A 50 19.89 12.25 -10.73
C SER A 50 19.63 10.89 -11.37
N ASP A 51 19.62 9.79 -10.61
CA ASP A 51 19.49 8.43 -11.19
C ASP A 51 18.05 7.93 -11.36
N LEU A 52 17.04 8.73 -10.96
CA LEU A 52 15.62 8.47 -11.28
C LEU A 52 15.13 9.29 -12.47
N SER A 53 16.03 10.03 -13.13
CA SER A 53 15.73 10.86 -14.29
C SER A 53 16.18 10.19 -15.60
N GLU A 54 15.97 8.88 -15.73
CA GLU A 54 15.54 8.41 -17.04
C GLU A 54 14.05 8.74 -17.14
N PRO A 55 13.64 9.83 -17.84
CA PRO A 55 12.25 9.94 -18.22
C PRO A 55 11.95 8.66 -18.99
N GLY A 56 11.19 7.75 -18.38
CA GLY A 56 10.61 6.64 -19.09
C GLY A 56 9.88 7.18 -20.32
N GLN A 57 9.48 6.32 -21.25
CA GLN A 57 8.53 6.72 -22.29
C GLN A 57 7.18 7.06 -21.63
N VAL A 58 7.08 8.21 -20.96
CA VAL A 58 5.84 8.79 -20.46
C VAL A 58 5.14 9.31 -21.69
N ARG A 59 4.52 8.37 -22.41
CA ARG A 59 3.52 8.68 -23.41
C ARG A 59 2.42 9.37 -22.63
N ALA A 60 2.09 10.60 -23.01
CA ALA A 60 0.91 11.26 -22.48
C ALA A 60 -0.29 10.34 -22.74
N MET A 61 -0.75 9.63 -21.70
CA MET A 61 -1.97 8.86 -21.77
C MET A 61 -3.13 9.85 -21.84
N LYS A 62 -4.00 9.62 -22.82
CA LYS A 62 -5.19 10.43 -23.00
C LYS A 62 -6.13 10.15 -21.84
N THR A 63 -6.29 11.11 -20.93
CA THR A 63 -7.11 10.95 -19.72
C THR A 63 -8.61 10.99 -20.01
N ARG A 64 -9.03 11.68 -21.08
CA ARG A 64 -10.44 11.81 -21.47
C ARG A 64 -10.64 11.76 -22.97
N ASP A 65 -11.76 11.17 -23.38
CA ASP A 65 -12.19 11.17 -24.77
C ASP A 65 -12.80 12.50 -25.22
N ARG A 66 -13.02 12.64 -26.53
CA ARG A 66 -13.65 13.83 -27.13
C ARG A 66 -15.04 14.12 -26.54
N THR A 67 -15.69 13.09 -25.98
CA THR A 67 -17.01 13.14 -25.33
C THR A 67 -16.93 13.42 -23.81
N GLY A 68 -15.73 13.57 -23.24
CA GLY A 68 -15.52 13.84 -21.81
C GLY A 68 -15.53 12.62 -20.88
N LYS A 69 -15.72 11.39 -21.41
CA LYS A 69 -15.63 10.14 -20.64
C LYS A 69 -14.17 9.76 -20.37
N LEU A 70 -13.93 9.10 -19.23
CA LEU A 70 -12.63 8.52 -18.90
C LEU A 70 -12.27 7.46 -19.94
N SER A 71 -11.02 7.49 -20.45
CA SER A 71 -10.53 6.48 -21.38
C SER A 71 -10.52 5.09 -20.74
N ASP A 72 -10.69 4.05 -21.55
CA ASP A 72 -10.72 2.68 -21.05
C ASP A 72 -9.37 2.25 -20.42
N ASP A 73 -8.25 2.81 -20.91
CA ASP A 73 -6.93 2.63 -20.31
C ASP A 73 -6.88 3.16 -18.87
N ALA A 74 -7.38 4.37 -18.65
CA ALA A 74 -7.41 4.98 -17.32
C ALA A 74 -8.41 4.28 -16.38
N LYS A 75 -9.52 3.75 -16.89
CA LYS A 75 -10.42 2.90 -16.08
C LYS A 75 -9.71 1.62 -15.64
N THR A 76 -8.96 0.99 -16.53
CA THR A 76 -8.25 -0.26 -16.24
C THR A 76 -7.21 -0.05 -15.14
N GLU A 77 -6.43 1.03 -15.20
CA GLU A 77 -5.45 1.39 -14.16
C GLU A 77 -6.11 1.63 -12.78
N ILE A 78 -7.26 2.31 -12.75
CA ILE A 78 -8.02 2.51 -11.52
C ILE A 78 -8.54 1.17 -10.98
N VAL A 79 -9.07 0.30 -11.84
CA VAL A 79 -9.56 -1.02 -11.42
C VAL A 79 -8.42 -1.87 -10.87
N GLU A 80 -7.27 -1.90 -11.53
CA GLU A 80 -6.11 -2.71 -11.11
C GLU A 80 -5.47 -2.21 -9.80
N SER A 81 -5.56 -0.92 -9.51
CA SER A 81 -5.09 -0.36 -8.23
C SER A 81 -6.06 -0.57 -7.05
N VAL A 82 -7.37 -0.69 -7.33
CA VAL A 82 -8.41 -0.79 -6.29
C VAL A 82 -8.83 -2.24 -6.03
N LEU A 83 -8.77 -3.10 -7.05
CA LEU A 83 -9.26 -4.48 -7.00
C LEU A 83 -8.10 -5.47 -7.16
N ASP A 84 -8.00 -6.41 -6.22
CA ASP A 84 -7.00 -7.46 -6.23
C ASP A 84 -7.37 -8.57 -7.24
N LEU A 85 -7.07 -8.29 -8.52
CA LEU A 85 -7.31 -9.21 -9.63
C LEU A 85 -6.43 -10.47 -9.57
N GLU A 86 -5.31 -10.43 -8.85
CA GLU A 86 -4.46 -11.62 -8.65
C GLU A 86 -5.19 -12.67 -7.82
N PHE A 87 -5.86 -12.25 -6.76
CA PHE A 87 -6.63 -13.15 -5.90
C PHE A 87 -7.95 -13.61 -6.53
N ILE A 88 -8.73 -12.67 -7.09
CA ILE A 88 -10.05 -12.96 -7.69
C ILE A 88 -9.88 -13.82 -8.96
N GLY A 89 -8.76 -13.65 -9.65
CA GLY A 89 -8.41 -14.33 -10.88
C GLY A 89 -8.86 -13.57 -12.13
N LYS A 90 -8.32 -13.99 -13.28
CA LYS A 90 -8.63 -13.40 -14.59
C LYS A 90 -9.75 -14.18 -15.27
N GLY A 91 -10.87 -13.51 -15.51
CA GLY A 91 -11.98 -14.05 -16.30
C GLY A 91 -11.67 -14.09 -17.79
N ASN A 92 -12.40 -14.92 -18.54
CA ASN A 92 -12.25 -14.99 -20.00
C ASN A 92 -13.30 -14.09 -20.68
N PRO A 93 -12.91 -12.95 -21.26
CA PRO A 93 -13.86 -12.03 -21.91
C PRO A 93 -14.56 -12.63 -23.14
N LEU A 94 -14.00 -13.68 -23.76
CA LEU A 94 -14.62 -14.38 -24.90
C LEU A 94 -15.73 -15.34 -24.46
N ARG A 95 -15.78 -15.70 -23.18
CA ARG A 95 -16.79 -16.61 -22.63
C ARG A 95 -17.30 -16.10 -21.28
N PRO A 96 -17.98 -14.92 -21.27
CA PRO A 96 -18.53 -14.37 -20.05
C PRO A 96 -19.68 -15.24 -19.54
N ASP A 97 -19.79 -15.34 -18.22
CA ASP A 97 -20.94 -15.93 -17.55
C ASP A 97 -22.13 -14.95 -17.51
N ASP A 98 -23.32 -15.51 -17.35
CA ASP A 98 -24.59 -14.78 -17.33
C ASP A 98 -24.95 -14.38 -15.89
N PHE A 99 -24.53 -13.18 -15.48
CA PHE A 99 -24.74 -12.77 -14.09
C PHE A 99 -26.20 -12.50 -13.75
N GLN A 100 -27.10 -12.38 -14.74
CA GLN A 100 -28.53 -12.18 -14.50
C GLN A 100 -29.20 -13.40 -13.85
N LYS A 101 -28.51 -14.55 -13.80
CA LYS A 101 -28.93 -15.72 -13.03
C LYS A 101 -28.76 -15.54 -11.50
N ILE A 102 -28.01 -14.53 -11.07
CA ILE A 102 -27.82 -14.20 -9.65
C ILE A 102 -28.88 -13.17 -9.24
N VAL A 103 -29.61 -13.46 -8.16
CA VAL A 103 -30.63 -12.55 -7.64
C VAL A 103 -29.99 -11.20 -7.27
N GLY A 104 -30.61 -10.11 -7.74
CA GLY A 104 -30.13 -8.75 -7.47
C GLY A 104 -29.17 -8.20 -8.53
N ILE A 105 -28.71 -9.02 -9.48
CA ILE A 105 -27.94 -8.55 -10.64
C ILE A 105 -28.89 -8.43 -11.84
N GLY A 106 -29.18 -7.19 -12.23
CA GLY A 106 -29.88 -6.90 -13.48
C GLY A 106 -28.92 -6.58 -14.63
N PRO A 107 -29.44 -6.36 -15.86
CA PRO A 107 -28.62 -6.07 -17.05
C PRO A 107 -27.64 -4.90 -16.85
N PHE A 108 -28.07 -3.86 -16.15
CA PHE A 108 -27.25 -2.68 -15.86
C PHE A 108 -26.04 -3.00 -14.94
N VAL A 109 -26.27 -3.80 -13.89
CA VAL A 109 -25.22 -4.17 -12.94
C VAL A 109 -24.24 -5.12 -13.62
N GLU A 110 -24.74 -6.06 -14.42
CA GLU A 110 -23.92 -6.97 -15.21
C GLU A 110 -22.99 -6.21 -16.17
N GLU A 111 -23.52 -5.21 -16.89
CA GLU A 111 -22.72 -4.36 -17.79
C GLU A 111 -21.59 -3.65 -17.02
N LYS A 112 -21.89 -3.07 -15.86
CA LYS A 112 -20.87 -2.42 -15.02
C LYS A 112 -19.81 -3.41 -14.53
N LEU A 113 -20.20 -4.60 -14.07
CA LEU A 113 -19.26 -5.64 -13.65
C LEU A 113 -18.33 -6.06 -14.80
N LYS A 114 -18.89 -6.24 -16.00
CA LYS A 114 -18.10 -6.58 -17.21
C LYS A 114 -17.17 -5.44 -17.61
N SER A 115 -17.58 -4.19 -17.41
CA SER A 115 -16.75 -3.01 -17.71
C SER A 115 -15.50 -2.90 -16.81
N ILE A 116 -15.55 -3.46 -15.60
CA ILE A 116 -14.40 -3.54 -14.68
C ILE A 116 -13.66 -4.88 -14.78
N GLY A 117 -13.92 -5.67 -15.83
CA GLY A 117 -13.21 -6.92 -16.09
C GLY A 117 -13.69 -8.15 -15.29
N ILE A 118 -14.78 -8.03 -14.52
CA ILE A 118 -15.41 -9.17 -13.84
C ILE A 118 -16.44 -9.78 -14.78
N ASN A 119 -16.19 -11.01 -15.22
CA ASN A 119 -17.00 -11.66 -16.24
C ASN A 119 -17.25 -13.16 -16.01
N SER A 120 -16.78 -13.76 -14.91
CA SER A 120 -17.04 -15.17 -14.60
C SER A 120 -17.63 -15.39 -13.21
N TYR A 121 -18.40 -16.47 -13.05
CA TYR A 121 -18.90 -16.88 -11.73
C TYR A 121 -17.77 -17.28 -10.79
N GLU A 122 -16.64 -17.74 -11.32
CA GLU A 122 -15.46 -18.08 -10.54
C GLU A 122 -14.92 -16.84 -9.81
N GLN A 123 -14.81 -15.70 -10.50
CA GLN A 123 -14.39 -14.44 -9.90
C GLN A 123 -15.36 -14.01 -8.79
N LEU A 124 -16.67 -13.98 -9.08
CA LEU A 124 -17.69 -13.61 -8.08
C LEU A 124 -17.72 -14.55 -6.86
N SER A 125 -17.45 -15.84 -7.07
CA SER A 125 -17.42 -16.82 -5.98
C SER A 125 -16.25 -16.66 -5.01
N LYS A 126 -15.17 -15.98 -5.45
CA LYS A 126 -13.93 -15.79 -4.68
C LYS A 126 -13.88 -14.44 -3.95
N LEU A 127 -14.86 -13.56 -4.14
CA LEU A 127 -14.84 -12.22 -3.53
C LEU A 127 -14.64 -12.28 -2.00
N ARG A 128 -13.75 -11.44 -1.50
CA ARG A 128 -13.64 -11.10 -0.08
C ARG A 128 -14.50 -9.87 0.21
N ASP A 129 -14.64 -9.53 1.49
CA ASP A 129 -15.41 -8.37 1.91
C ASP A 129 -14.79 -7.07 1.35
N GLN A 130 -13.46 -6.97 1.34
CA GLN A 130 -12.72 -5.85 0.74
C GLN A 130 -13.00 -5.72 -0.77
N ASP A 131 -13.00 -6.84 -1.50
CA ASP A 131 -13.28 -6.84 -2.94
C ASP A 131 -14.74 -6.43 -3.21
N THR A 132 -15.65 -6.81 -2.30
CA THR A 132 -17.07 -6.45 -2.38
C THR A 132 -17.30 -4.94 -2.19
N GLU A 133 -16.61 -4.33 -1.25
CA GLU A 133 -16.63 -2.88 -1.03
C GLU A 133 -16.00 -2.11 -2.20
N ALA A 134 -14.86 -2.60 -2.71
CA ALA A 134 -14.18 -2.06 -3.89
C ALA A 134 -15.11 -2.09 -5.11
N ILE A 135 -15.72 -3.24 -5.40
CA ILE A 135 -16.68 -3.39 -6.52
C ILE A 135 -17.86 -2.44 -6.34
N THR A 136 -18.47 -2.40 -5.16
CA THR A 136 -19.61 -1.50 -4.86
C THR A 136 -19.29 -0.05 -5.21
N THR A 137 -18.07 0.39 -4.87
CA THR A 137 -17.58 1.75 -5.18
C THR A 137 -17.35 1.93 -6.69
N LEU A 138 -16.64 1.00 -7.33
CA LEU A 138 -16.29 1.05 -8.76
C LEU A 138 -17.54 1.05 -9.66
N ILE A 139 -18.57 0.28 -9.30
CA ILE A 139 -19.82 0.22 -10.05
C ILE A 139 -20.86 1.23 -9.56
N GLU A 140 -20.52 2.11 -8.62
CA GLU A 140 -21.39 3.14 -8.03
C GLU A 140 -22.76 2.56 -7.63
N PHE A 141 -22.75 1.47 -6.88
CA PHE A 141 -23.95 0.71 -6.53
C PHE A 141 -24.28 0.82 -5.05
N PHE A 142 -25.49 0.42 -4.67
CA PHE A 142 -25.94 0.53 -3.29
C PHE A 142 -25.11 -0.39 -2.37
N PRO A 143 -24.57 0.15 -1.27
CA PRO A 143 -23.77 -0.64 -0.34
C PRO A 143 -24.60 -1.74 0.32
N GLY A 144 -23.94 -2.85 0.65
CA GLY A 144 -24.54 -4.01 1.30
C GLY A 144 -25.41 -4.89 0.40
N ARG A 145 -25.70 -4.48 -0.85
CA ARG A 145 -26.55 -5.27 -1.76
C ARG A 145 -25.90 -6.61 -2.13
N ILE A 146 -24.60 -6.61 -2.38
CA ILE A 146 -23.83 -7.81 -2.75
C ILE A 146 -23.89 -8.88 -1.65
N HIS A 147 -23.80 -8.46 -0.38
CA HIS A 147 -23.90 -9.36 0.78
C HIS A 147 -25.33 -9.83 1.02
N ARG A 148 -26.30 -8.90 1.02
CA ARG A 148 -27.70 -9.20 1.35
C ARG A 148 -28.32 -10.17 0.35
N ASP A 149 -28.01 -10.00 -0.93
CA ASP A 149 -28.50 -10.88 -1.99
C ASP A 149 -27.53 -12.07 -2.21
N ASP A 150 -26.53 -12.30 -1.36
CA ASP A 150 -25.58 -13.43 -1.41
C ASP A 150 -25.02 -13.73 -2.82
N TRP A 151 -24.45 -12.72 -3.48
CA TRP A 151 -23.92 -12.89 -4.83
C TRP A 151 -22.81 -13.95 -4.88
N LYS A 152 -21.96 -13.98 -3.84
CA LYS A 152 -20.85 -14.93 -3.71
C LYS A 152 -21.35 -16.38 -3.63
N GLY A 153 -22.32 -16.65 -2.75
CA GLY A 153 -22.88 -17.99 -2.59
C GLY A 153 -23.61 -18.47 -3.84
N GLN A 154 -24.40 -17.59 -4.46
CA GLN A 154 -25.09 -17.89 -5.71
C GLN A 154 -24.13 -18.14 -6.87
N ALA A 155 -23.08 -17.32 -7.02
CA ALA A 155 -22.04 -17.53 -8.03
C ALA A 155 -21.33 -18.88 -7.82
N ALA A 156 -21.01 -19.24 -6.57
CA ALA A 156 -20.42 -20.54 -6.26
C ALA A 156 -21.34 -21.71 -6.63
N ALA A 157 -22.65 -21.57 -6.42
CA ALA A 157 -23.62 -22.58 -6.82
C ALA A 157 -23.71 -22.72 -8.35
N LEU A 158 -23.79 -21.61 -9.07
CA LEU A 158 -23.81 -21.58 -10.54
C LEU A 158 -22.53 -22.15 -11.15
N LEU A 159 -21.36 -21.85 -10.55
CA LEU A 159 -20.09 -22.42 -10.97
C LEU A 159 -20.07 -23.95 -10.84
N LYS A 160 -20.60 -24.49 -9.74
CA LYS A 160 -20.72 -25.95 -9.54
C LYS A 160 -21.63 -26.58 -10.59
N LEU A 161 -22.77 -25.96 -10.89
CA LEU A 161 -23.69 -26.43 -11.93
C LEU A 161 -23.01 -26.44 -13.30
N LYS A 162 -22.35 -25.33 -13.67
CA LYS A 162 -21.59 -25.19 -14.93
C LYS A 162 -20.49 -26.25 -15.07
N ASN A 163 -19.82 -26.62 -13.99
CA ASN A 163 -18.78 -27.66 -14.01
C ASN A 163 -19.35 -29.08 -14.13
N LYS A 164 -20.61 -29.31 -13.72
CA LYS A 164 -21.28 -30.61 -13.84
C LYS A 164 -21.84 -30.87 -15.25
N GLU A 165 -22.13 -29.80 -15.99
CA GLU A 165 -22.65 -29.84 -17.37
C GLU A 165 -21.55 -30.00 -18.44
N LYS A 166 -20.28 -29.94 -18.04
CA LYS A 166 -19.11 -30.20 -18.90
C LYS A 166 -18.69 -31.66 -18.85
#